data_AF-A0A0P0C4M8-F1
#
_entry.id   AF-A0A0P0C4M8-F1
#
_cell.length_a   1.000
_cell.length_b   1.000
_cell.length_c   1.000
_cell.angle_alpha   90.00
_cell.angle_beta   90.00
_cell.angle_gamma   90.00
#
_symmetry.space_group_name_H-M   'P 1'
#
loop_
_entity.id
_entity.type
_entity.pdbx_description
1 polymer ?
#
loop_
_entity_poly.entity_id
_entity_poly.type
_entity_poly.pdbx_seq_one_letter_code
_entity_poly.pdbx_strand_id
1 'polypeptide(L)'
;MLVVSVSLFLLFLFGKEMGKALSVHFSEMNDRREKGSLTSMDRLQCKVMYNSMICLGWLFYPEAAEVLHHYLYGKGTDLYLEPGYVRNSPVVQHALGSMKTGDVKAVSFRQNKDWRLSYAVNGFTLEKRQGSVLLSQVIIFSKDSRIVTDLNFFLFKVRIPDGLVHVLEPSPFVVYCHWQL
;
A
#
# COMPACT_ATOMS: atom_id res chain seq x y z
N MET A 1 -10.01 -21.94 21.85
CA MET A 1 -10.55 -22.29 20.52
C MET A 1 -11.94 -21.70 20.27
N LEU A 2 -12.92 -21.87 21.17
CA LEU A 2 -14.30 -21.39 20.98
C LEU A 2 -14.42 -19.88 20.65
N VAL A 3 -13.65 -19.01 21.34
CA VAL A 3 -13.70 -17.55 21.13
C VAL A 3 -13.23 -17.15 19.73
N VAL A 4 -12.15 -17.75 19.24
CA VAL A 4 -11.62 -17.50 17.88
C VAL A 4 -12.64 -17.96 16.83
N SER A 5 -13.30 -19.09 17.06
CA SER A 5 -14.35 -19.60 16.18
C SER A 5 -15.57 -18.68 16.14
N VAL A 6 -16.00 -18.13 17.28
CA VAL A 6 -17.11 -17.16 17.35
C VAL A 6 -16.73 -15.83 16.69
N SER A 7 -15.53 -15.30 16.93
CA SER A 7 -15.06 -14.07 16.27
C SER A 7 -14.94 -14.22 14.76
N LEU A 8 -14.41 -15.34 14.26
CA LEU A 8 -14.37 -15.65 12.83
C LEU A 8 -15.77 -15.80 12.23
N PHE A 9 -16.69 -16.43 12.96
CA PHE A 9 -18.09 -16.57 12.55
C PHE A 9 -18.81 -15.21 12.47
N LEU A 10 -18.59 -14.33 13.45
CA LEU A 10 -19.14 -12.97 13.43
C LEU A 10 -18.53 -12.14 12.30
N LEU A 11 -17.22 -12.25 12.04
CA LEU A 11 -16.59 -11.61 10.88
C LEU A 11 -17.11 -12.18 9.55
N PHE A 12 -17.44 -13.47 9.50
CA PHE A 12 -18.05 -14.07 8.32
C PHE A 12 -19.46 -13.53 8.08
N LEU A 13 -20.29 -13.42 9.13
CA LEU A 13 -21.66 -12.91 9.02
C LEU A 13 -21.74 -11.41 8.75
N PHE A 14 -20.91 -10.62 9.44
CA PHE A 14 -21.03 -9.16 9.47
C PHE A 14 -19.86 -8.42 8.81
N GLY A 15 -18.84 -9.13 8.33
CA GLY A 15 -17.64 -8.51 7.77
C GLY A 15 -17.92 -7.59 6.60
N LYS A 16 -18.87 -7.93 5.73
CA LYS A 16 -19.27 -7.07 4.60
C LYS A 16 -19.85 -5.74 5.06
N GLU A 17 -20.75 -5.76 6.04
CA GLU A 17 -21.37 -4.53 6.57
C GLU A 17 -20.35 -3.70 7.37
N MET A 18 -19.47 -4.36 8.13
CA MET A 18 -18.34 -3.71 8.79
C MET A 18 -17.40 -3.05 7.78
N GLY A 19 -17.06 -3.73 6.68
CA GLY A 19 -16.22 -3.19 5.62
C GLY A 19 -16.82 -1.95 4.95
N LYS A 20 -18.13 -1.98 4.67
CA LYS A 20 -18.87 -0.82 4.16
C LYS A 20 -18.88 0.34 5.17
N ALA A 21 -19.22 0.07 6.43
CA ALA A 21 -19.28 1.09 7.47
C ALA A 21 -17.92 1.78 7.65
N LEU A 22 -16.83 1.00 7.71
CA LEU A 22 -15.46 1.55 7.75
C LEU A 22 -15.14 2.37 6.50
N SER A 23 -15.52 1.89 5.31
CA SER A 23 -15.28 2.62 4.06
C SER A 23 -16.01 3.96 4.02
N VAL A 24 -17.27 4.00 4.47
CA VAL A 24 -18.06 5.25 4.57
C VAL A 24 -17.42 6.19 5.58
N HIS A 25 -17.07 5.69 6.77
CA HIS A 25 -16.41 6.48 7.80
C HIS A 25 -15.11 7.15 7.30
N PHE A 26 -14.26 6.39 6.60
CA PHE A 26 -13.02 6.93 6.03
C PHE A 26 -13.30 7.91 4.87
N SER A 27 -14.35 7.68 4.08
CA SER A 27 -14.78 8.65 3.06
C SER A 27 -15.18 9.98 3.69
N GLU A 28 -16.04 9.95 4.72
CA GLU A 28 -16.48 11.16 5.43
C GLU A 28 -15.31 11.89 6.11
N MET A 29 -14.37 11.14 6.67
CA MET A 29 -13.14 11.72 7.24
C MET A 29 -12.30 12.41 6.17
N ASN A 30 -12.21 11.83 4.97
CA ASN A 30 -11.49 12.44 3.86
C ASN A 30 -12.21 13.69 3.33
N ASP A 31 -13.54 13.71 3.33
CA ASP A 31 -14.31 14.93 3.01
C ASP A 31 -14.02 16.05 4.02
N ARG A 32 -13.91 15.72 5.32
CA ARG A 32 -13.47 16.68 6.35
C ARG A 32 -12.04 17.17 6.11
N ARG A 33 -11.13 16.28 5.68
CA ARG A 33 -9.76 16.67 5.27
C ARG A 33 -9.78 17.70 4.15
N GLU A 34 -10.56 17.47 3.08
CA GLU A 34 -10.64 18.40 1.95
C GLU A 34 -11.21 19.76 2.33
N LYS A 35 -12.18 19.78 3.27
CA LYS A 35 -12.78 21.01 3.79
C LYS A 35 -11.94 21.72 4.85
N GLY A 36 -10.79 21.17 5.24
CA GLY A 36 -9.95 21.71 6.31
C GLY A 36 -10.60 21.62 7.71
N SER A 37 -11.55 20.71 7.91
CA SER A 37 -12.37 20.58 9.13
C SER A 37 -12.07 19.31 9.93
N LEU A 38 -10.85 18.78 9.81
CA LEU A 38 -10.43 17.62 10.59
C LEU A 38 -10.36 17.92 12.08
N THR A 39 -10.91 17.01 12.87
CA THR A 39 -10.84 17.07 14.33
C THR A 39 -9.55 16.42 14.86
N SER A 40 -9.19 16.70 16.11
CA SER A 40 -8.10 15.98 16.78
C SER A 40 -8.37 14.48 16.89
N MET A 41 -9.65 14.08 16.99
CA MET A 41 -10.05 12.68 16.99
C MET A 41 -9.81 12.02 15.63
N ASP A 42 -10.08 12.72 14.51
CA ASP A 42 -9.77 12.20 13.17
C ASP A 42 -8.26 11.94 12.99
N ARG A 43 -7.43 12.86 13.49
CA ARG A 43 -5.96 12.71 13.48
C ARG A 43 -5.51 11.49 14.29
N LEU A 44 -6.07 11.32 15.49
CA LEU A 44 -5.78 10.15 16.33
C LEU A 44 -6.20 8.85 15.66
N GLN A 45 -7.39 8.82 15.04
CA GLN A 45 -7.88 7.66 14.31
C GLN A 45 -6.99 7.31 13.11
N CYS A 46 -6.55 8.31 12.33
CA CYS A 46 -5.57 8.10 11.25
C CYS A 46 -4.28 7.47 11.80
N LYS A 47 -3.75 8.01 12.91
CA LYS A 47 -2.54 7.49 13.54
C LYS A 47 -2.70 6.04 13.96
N VAL A 48 -3.80 5.70 14.64
CA VAL A 48 -4.10 4.32 15.06
C VAL A 48 -4.27 3.40 13.86
N MET A 49 -5.04 3.82 12.85
CA MET A 49 -5.29 3.06 11.63
C MET A 49 -3.99 2.72 10.89
N TYR A 50 -3.17 3.73 10.54
CA TYR A 50 -1.96 3.49 9.76
C TYR A 50 -0.92 2.69 10.54
N ASN A 51 -0.75 2.92 11.85
CA ASN A 51 0.14 2.07 12.66
C ASN A 51 -0.37 0.63 12.77
N SER A 52 -1.69 0.42 12.79
CA SER A 52 -2.27 -0.92 12.75
C SER A 52 -2.05 -1.60 11.39
N MET A 53 -2.19 -0.86 10.29
CA MET A 53 -1.88 -1.34 8.94
C MET A 53 -0.42 -1.73 8.80
N ILE A 54 0.51 -0.93 9.35
CA ILE A 54 1.92 -1.27 9.35
C ILE A 54 2.17 -2.53 10.19
N CYS A 55 1.64 -2.57 11.43
CA CYS A 55 1.82 -3.71 12.34
C CYS A 55 1.33 -5.03 11.74
N LEU A 56 0.11 -5.06 11.22
CA LEU A 56 -0.45 -6.22 10.55
C LEU A 56 0.24 -6.49 9.21
N GLY A 57 0.62 -5.43 8.50
CA GLY A 57 1.31 -5.51 7.23
C GLY A 57 2.64 -6.24 7.33
N TRP A 58 3.44 -6.04 8.39
CA TRP A 58 4.69 -6.80 8.56
C TRP A 58 4.49 -8.32 8.60
N LEU A 59 3.31 -8.80 9.00
CA LEU A 59 2.99 -10.22 9.04
C LEU A 59 2.52 -10.77 7.68
N PHE A 60 1.75 -9.99 6.92
CA PHE A 60 1.07 -10.48 5.71
C PHE A 60 1.62 -9.89 4.39
N TYR A 61 2.10 -8.65 4.44
CA TYR A 61 2.56 -7.84 3.31
C TYR A 61 3.79 -6.99 3.72
N PRO A 62 4.93 -7.63 4.07
CA PRO A 62 6.06 -6.95 4.70
C PRO A 62 6.59 -5.79 3.86
N GLU A 63 6.59 -5.92 2.53
CA GLU A 63 7.04 -4.85 1.63
C GLU A 63 6.16 -3.60 1.72
N ALA A 64 4.84 -3.79 1.83
CA ALA A 64 3.89 -2.68 1.94
C ALA A 64 3.98 -2.00 3.30
N ALA A 65 4.18 -2.78 4.37
CA ALA A 65 4.39 -2.23 5.70
C ALA A 65 5.65 -1.39 5.78
N GLU A 66 6.74 -1.85 5.17
CA GLU A 66 8.01 -1.12 5.12
C GLU A 66 7.86 0.19 4.36
N VAL A 67 7.24 0.18 3.17
CA VAL A 67 6.94 1.39 2.40
C VAL A 67 6.07 2.37 3.20
N LEU A 68 4.98 1.90 3.81
CA LEU A 68 4.07 2.77 4.56
C LEU A 68 4.71 3.34 5.83
N HIS A 69 5.46 2.51 6.56
CA HIS A 69 6.24 2.94 7.72
C HIS A 69 7.25 4.02 7.32
N HIS A 70 7.99 3.79 6.24
CA HIS A 70 8.99 4.72 5.75
C HIS A 70 8.38 6.03 5.23
N TYR A 71 7.19 5.98 4.61
CA TYR A 71 6.48 7.19 4.22
C TYR A 71 6.12 8.09 5.40
N LEU A 72 5.71 7.48 6.53
CA LEU A 72 5.31 8.20 7.74
C LEU A 72 6.49 8.64 8.61
N TYR A 73 7.57 7.86 8.64
CA TYR A 73 8.63 8.02 9.65
C TYR A 73 10.06 8.11 9.08
N GLY A 74 10.24 7.85 7.79
CA GLY A 74 11.55 7.81 7.10
C GLY A 74 12.10 9.18 6.70
N LYS A 75 11.38 10.27 6.97
CA LYS A 75 11.84 11.66 6.74
C LYS A 75 12.26 11.95 5.28
N GLY A 76 11.68 11.23 4.32
CA GLY A 76 11.92 11.45 2.90
C GLY A 76 13.25 10.90 2.38
N THR A 77 14.02 10.17 3.18
CA THR A 77 15.21 9.48 2.67
C THR A 77 14.81 8.35 1.75
N ASP A 78 15.69 7.97 0.82
CA ASP A 78 15.41 6.81 -0.03
C ASP A 78 15.29 5.52 0.81
N LEU A 79 14.46 4.60 0.33
CA LEU A 79 14.22 3.28 0.93
C LEU A 79 14.73 2.20 -0.01
N TYR A 80 15.66 1.39 0.48
CA TYR A 80 15.95 0.10 -0.14
C TYR A 80 14.90 -0.93 0.30
N LEU A 81 14.23 -1.55 -0.66
CA LEU A 81 13.27 -2.61 -0.43
C LEU A 81 13.87 -3.96 -0.82
N GLU A 82 13.85 -4.91 0.11
CA GLU A 82 14.37 -6.26 -0.11
C GLU A 82 13.73 -6.95 -1.34
N PRO A 83 14.53 -7.56 -2.23
CA PRO A 83 14.03 -8.08 -3.51
C PRO A 83 13.21 -9.36 -3.40
N GLY A 84 13.07 -9.96 -2.21
CA GLY A 84 12.51 -11.29 -1.99
C GLY A 84 11.23 -11.58 -2.78
N TYR A 85 10.12 -10.91 -2.46
CA TYR A 85 8.87 -11.04 -3.22
C TYR A 85 8.89 -10.23 -4.51
N VAL A 86 9.46 -9.01 -4.48
CA VAL A 86 9.45 -8.08 -5.61
C VAL A 86 9.99 -8.72 -6.88
N ARG A 87 11.14 -9.40 -6.81
CA ARG A 87 11.72 -10.10 -7.97
C ARG A 87 10.84 -11.22 -8.50
N ASN A 88 10.01 -11.83 -7.65
CA ASN A 88 9.17 -12.98 -8.00
C ASN A 88 7.74 -12.57 -8.39
N SER A 89 7.41 -11.28 -8.34
CA SER A 89 6.09 -10.78 -8.71
C SER A 89 5.74 -11.19 -10.15
N PRO A 90 4.54 -11.73 -10.42
CA PRO A 90 4.08 -12.01 -11.77
C PRO A 90 4.11 -10.77 -12.69
N VAL A 91 3.84 -9.58 -12.14
CA VAL A 91 3.86 -8.32 -12.90
C VAL A 91 5.29 -7.95 -13.29
N VAL A 92 6.24 -8.07 -12.36
CA VAL A 92 7.67 -7.80 -12.60
C VAL A 92 8.23 -8.80 -13.60
N GLN A 93 7.98 -10.10 -13.40
CA GLN A 93 8.44 -11.15 -14.30
C GLN A 93 7.89 -11.00 -15.72
N HIS A 94 6.60 -10.70 -15.84
CA HIS A 94 5.99 -10.43 -17.14
C HIS A 94 6.62 -9.22 -17.85
N ALA A 95 6.86 -8.12 -17.11
CA ALA A 95 7.50 -6.94 -17.67
C ALA A 95 8.93 -7.24 -18.13
N LEU A 96 9.74 -7.90 -17.29
CA LEU A 96 11.13 -8.26 -17.58
C LEU A 96 11.29 -9.24 -18.75
N GLY A 97 10.32 -10.14 -18.94
CA GLY A 97 10.31 -11.08 -20.06
C GLY A 97 10.27 -10.40 -21.44
N SER A 98 9.74 -9.16 -21.49
CA SER A 98 9.70 -8.34 -22.71
C SER A 98 10.89 -7.39 -22.88
N MET A 99 11.77 -7.29 -21.87
CA MET A 99 12.87 -6.31 -21.84
C MET A 99 14.20 -6.93 -22.27
N LYS A 100 14.97 -6.16 -23.04
CA LYS A 100 16.39 -6.40 -23.35
C LYS A 100 17.28 -5.71 -22.31
N THR A 101 18.53 -6.14 -22.22
CA THR A 101 19.55 -5.43 -21.43
C THR A 101 19.71 -4.01 -21.97
N GLY A 102 19.67 -3.03 -21.08
CA GLY A 102 19.65 -1.59 -21.38
C GLY A 102 18.26 -0.97 -21.36
N ASP A 103 17.18 -1.77 -21.37
CA ASP A 103 15.83 -1.23 -21.41
C ASP A 103 15.42 -0.60 -20.08
N VAL A 104 14.71 0.53 -20.19
CA VAL A 104 13.98 1.19 -19.10
C VAL A 104 12.50 1.18 -19.44
N LYS A 105 11.64 0.74 -18.51
CA LYS A 105 10.21 0.57 -18.74
C LYS A 105 9.40 1.05 -17.55
N ALA A 106 8.48 1.98 -17.79
CA ALA A 106 7.42 2.30 -16.84
C ALA A 106 6.36 1.18 -16.83
N VAL A 107 6.01 0.71 -15.64
CA VAL A 107 5.07 -0.39 -15.42
C VAL A 107 3.93 0.09 -14.53
N SER A 108 2.73 0.08 -15.09
CA SER A 108 1.48 0.24 -14.34
C SER A 108 0.64 -1.03 -14.49
N PHE A 109 -0.13 -1.36 -13.47
CA PHE A 109 -0.92 -2.59 -13.45
C PHE A 109 -2.16 -2.43 -12.57
N ARG A 110 -3.13 -3.30 -12.79
CA ARG A 110 -4.32 -3.37 -11.92
C ARG A 110 -3.99 -4.15 -10.67
N GLN A 111 -4.50 -3.69 -9.52
CA GLN A 111 -4.29 -4.31 -8.21
C GLN A 111 -4.51 -5.83 -8.20
N ASN A 112 -5.53 -6.31 -8.93
CA ASN A 112 -5.86 -7.74 -9.01
C ASN A 112 -4.84 -8.61 -9.77
N LYS A 113 -3.84 -8.02 -10.43
CA LYS A 113 -2.72 -8.76 -11.05
C LYS A 113 -1.66 -9.14 -10.04
N ASP A 114 -1.47 -8.33 -8.99
CA ASP A 114 -0.58 -8.63 -7.88
C ASP A 114 -0.94 -7.73 -6.68
N TRP A 115 -1.80 -8.25 -5.80
CA TRP A 115 -2.27 -7.49 -4.63
C TRP A 115 -1.11 -7.12 -3.70
N ARG A 116 -0.19 -8.05 -3.44
CA ARG A 116 0.92 -7.82 -2.52
C ARG A 116 1.87 -6.76 -3.06
N LEU A 117 2.25 -6.84 -4.34
CA LEU A 117 3.10 -5.81 -4.93
C LEU A 117 2.39 -4.47 -4.97
N SER A 118 1.11 -4.43 -5.35
CA SER A 118 0.35 -3.18 -5.49
C SER A 118 0.23 -2.36 -4.20
N TYR A 119 0.31 -3.02 -3.03
CA TYR A 119 0.30 -2.32 -1.75
C TYR A 119 1.64 -1.67 -1.41
N ALA A 120 2.74 -2.17 -1.98
CA ALA A 120 4.09 -1.62 -1.79
C ALA A 120 4.45 -0.61 -2.89
N VAL A 121 4.23 -0.99 -4.15
CA VAL A 121 4.54 -0.19 -5.34
C VAL A 121 3.47 -0.38 -6.40
N ASN A 122 2.94 0.72 -6.93
CA ASN A 122 1.89 0.72 -7.94
C ASN A 122 2.13 1.85 -8.94
N GLY A 123 2.78 1.52 -10.05
CA GLY A 123 3.35 2.51 -10.98
C GLY A 123 4.85 2.71 -10.73
N PHE A 124 5.69 1.79 -11.23
CA PHE A 124 7.14 1.79 -10.99
C PHE A 124 7.93 1.74 -12.30
N THR A 125 9.20 2.11 -12.25
CA THR A 125 10.15 1.96 -13.35
C THR A 125 10.99 0.72 -13.12
N LEU A 126 11.13 -0.10 -14.16
CA LEU A 126 12.13 -1.16 -14.24
C LEU A 126 13.26 -0.74 -15.18
N GLU A 127 14.48 -1.02 -14.78
CA GLU A 127 15.67 -0.91 -15.61
C GLU A 127 16.37 -2.28 -15.61
N LYS A 128 16.53 -2.88 -16.80
CA LYS A 128 17.23 -4.15 -16.96
C LYS A 128 18.67 -3.88 -17.34
N ARG A 129 19.58 -4.04 -16.39
CA ARG A 129 21.03 -3.81 -16.55
C ARG A 129 21.74 -5.10 -16.93
N GLN A 130 23.02 -4.99 -17.26
CA GLN A 130 23.86 -6.17 -17.46
C GLN A 130 23.95 -6.95 -16.14
N GLY A 131 23.38 -8.15 -16.12
CA GLY A 131 23.39 -9.05 -14.94
C GLY A 131 22.47 -8.66 -13.79
N SER A 132 21.75 -7.53 -13.85
CA SER A 132 20.92 -7.07 -12.74
C SER A 132 19.68 -6.30 -13.17
N VAL A 133 18.76 -6.11 -12.23
CA VAL A 133 17.55 -5.30 -12.42
C VAL A 133 17.46 -4.28 -11.29
N LEU A 134 17.03 -3.07 -11.65
CA LEU A 134 16.62 -2.04 -10.71
C LEU A 134 15.11 -1.77 -10.89
N LEU A 135 14.35 -1.87 -9.80
CA LEU A 135 13.01 -1.29 -9.69
C LEU A 135 13.13 0.00 -8.89
N SER A 136 12.46 1.07 -9.33
CA SER A 136 12.33 2.31 -8.55
C SER A 136 10.96 2.96 -8.71
N GLN A 137 10.52 3.66 -7.66
CA GLN A 137 9.30 4.46 -7.67
C GLN A 137 9.45 5.64 -6.71
N VAL A 138 8.98 6.83 -7.12
CA VAL A 138 8.72 7.93 -6.17
C VAL A 138 7.39 7.64 -5.47
N ILE A 139 7.44 7.47 -4.16
CA ILE A 139 6.26 7.22 -3.33
C ILE A 139 5.68 8.56 -2.88
N ILE A 140 4.53 8.89 -3.46
CA ILE A 140 3.67 9.99 -3.03
C ILE A 140 2.21 9.58 -3.21
N PHE A 141 1.47 9.47 -2.12
CA PHE A 141 0.05 9.15 -2.17
C PHE A 141 -0.73 10.36 -2.69
N SER A 142 -1.70 10.14 -3.56
CA SER A 142 -2.51 11.23 -4.12
C SER A 142 -3.31 11.95 -3.04
N LYS A 143 -3.46 13.27 -3.18
CA LYS A 143 -4.38 14.07 -2.35
C LYS A 143 -5.80 14.15 -2.96
N ASP A 144 -6.00 13.64 -4.17
CA ASP A 144 -7.31 13.58 -4.84
C ASP A 144 -8.24 12.62 -4.10
N SER A 145 -9.40 13.09 -3.66
CA SER A 145 -10.38 12.30 -2.89
C SER A 145 -11.00 11.13 -3.64
N ARG A 146 -10.88 11.10 -4.98
CA ARG A 146 -11.38 10.01 -5.81
C ARG A 146 -10.41 8.83 -5.86
N ILE A 147 -9.15 9.03 -5.47
CA ILE A 147 -8.14 7.98 -5.46
C ILE A 147 -8.22 7.23 -4.13
N VAL A 148 -8.47 5.92 -4.25
CA VAL A 148 -8.74 5.04 -3.13
C VAL A 148 -8.00 3.73 -3.30
N THR A 149 -7.56 3.16 -2.18
CA THR A 149 -6.99 1.83 -2.11
C THR A 149 -8.01 0.88 -1.48
N ASP A 150 -8.28 -0.24 -2.16
CA ASP A 150 -9.07 -1.32 -1.58
C ASP A 150 -8.12 -2.22 -0.75
N LEU A 151 -8.34 -2.30 0.55
CA LEU A 151 -7.70 -3.28 1.43
C LEU A 151 -8.54 -4.55 1.46
N ASN A 152 -7.92 -5.69 1.13
CA ASN A 152 -8.60 -6.98 1.05
C ASN A 152 -8.27 -7.85 2.27
N PHE A 153 -9.23 -7.98 3.19
CA PHE A 153 -9.10 -8.77 4.42
C PHE A 153 -9.71 -10.17 4.29
N PHE A 154 -9.75 -10.73 3.07
CA PHE A 154 -10.35 -12.02 2.72
C PHE A 154 -11.88 -12.09 2.90
N LEU A 155 -12.39 -11.84 4.11
CA LEU A 155 -13.82 -11.85 4.43
C LEU A 155 -14.55 -10.56 4.05
N PHE A 156 -13.82 -9.46 3.94
CA PHE A 156 -14.36 -8.15 3.58
C PHE A 156 -13.29 -7.26 2.96
N LYS A 157 -13.74 -6.18 2.34
CA LYS A 157 -12.89 -5.12 1.82
C LYS A 157 -13.17 -3.82 2.55
N VAL A 158 -12.12 -3.05 2.76
CA VAL A 158 -12.23 -1.67 3.26
C VAL A 158 -11.62 -0.77 2.20
N ARG A 159 -12.36 0.25 1.79
CA ARG A 159 -11.87 1.28 0.89
C ARG A 159 -11.31 2.43 1.71
N ILE A 160 -10.05 2.77 1.48
CA ILE A 160 -9.37 3.86 2.17
C ILE A 160 -8.98 4.91 1.13
N PRO A 161 -9.43 6.17 1.27
CA PRO A 161 -8.93 7.26 0.45
C PRO A 161 -7.43 7.49 0.69
N ASP A 162 -6.64 7.50 -0.38
CA ASP A 162 -5.19 7.66 -0.30
C ASP A 162 -4.82 8.98 0.37
N GLY A 163 -5.64 10.02 0.17
CA GLY A 163 -5.48 11.36 0.74
C GLY A 163 -5.42 11.40 2.27
N LEU A 164 -5.97 10.41 2.98
CA LEU A 164 -6.00 10.40 4.45
C LEU A 164 -4.61 10.27 5.08
N VAL A 165 -3.64 9.69 4.40
CA VAL A 165 -2.28 9.53 4.94
C VAL A 165 -1.63 10.88 5.21
N HIS A 166 -2.01 11.91 4.43
CA HIS A 166 -1.50 13.29 4.56
C HIS A 166 -1.92 13.96 5.87
N VAL A 167 -2.88 13.41 6.59
CA VAL A 167 -3.24 13.89 7.95
C VAL A 167 -2.08 13.72 8.93
N LEU A 168 -1.18 12.76 8.65
CA LEU A 168 0.00 12.45 9.45
C LEU A 168 1.29 13.09 8.90
N GLU A 169 1.18 13.99 7.92
CA GLU A 169 2.30 14.77 7.37
C GLU A 169 3.49 13.90 6.90
N PRO A 170 3.25 12.89 6.03
CA PRO A 170 4.29 12.02 5.50
C PRO A 170 5.27 12.78 4.60
N SER A 171 6.43 12.19 4.38
CA SER A 171 7.47 12.72 3.49
C SER A 171 7.62 11.84 2.25
N PRO A 172 7.44 12.37 1.03
CA PRO A 172 7.76 11.64 -0.20
C PRO A 172 9.20 11.15 -0.23
N PHE A 173 9.43 9.98 -0.82
CA PHE A 173 10.75 9.35 -0.94
C PHE A 173 10.83 8.48 -2.20
N VAL A 174 12.03 8.07 -2.57
CA VAL A 174 12.22 7.03 -3.59
C VAL A 174 12.33 5.67 -2.91
N VAL A 175 11.45 4.74 -3.28
CA VAL A 175 11.68 3.32 -3.01
C VAL A 175 12.45 2.72 -4.19
N TYR A 176 13.45 1.91 -3.89
CA TYR A 176 14.19 1.18 -4.90
C TYR A 176 14.51 -0.24 -4.44
N CYS A 177 14.63 -1.13 -5.41
CA CYS A 177 14.90 -2.54 -5.19
C CYS A 177 15.86 -3.02 -6.27
N HIS A 178 16.95 -3.68 -5.89
CA HIS A 178 18.01 -4.12 -6.81
C HIS A 178 18.33 -5.59 -6.57
N TRP A 179 18.45 -6.36 -7.65
CA TRP A 179 18.83 -7.77 -7.59
C TRP A 179 19.57 -8.23 -8.85
N GLN A 180 20.33 -9.32 -8.71
CA GLN A 180 21.01 -9.98 -9.83
C GLN A 180 20.03 -10.92 -10.56
N LEU A 181 20.19 -11.03 -11.88
CA LEU A 181 19.43 -11.92 -12.76
C LEU A 181 19.99 -13.35 -12.77
#